data_AF-A0A1H0R4D9-F1
#
_entry.id   AF-A0A1H0R4D9-F1
#
_cell.length_a   1.000
_cell.length_b   1.000
_cell.length_c   1.000
_cell.angle_alpha   90.00
_cell.angle_beta   90.00
_cell.angle_gamma   90.00
#
_symmetry.space_group_name_H-M   'P 1'
#
loop_
_entity.id
_entity.type
_entity.pdbx_description
1 polymer ?
#
loop_
_entity_poly.entity_id
_entity_poly.type
_entity_poly.pdbx_seq_one_letter_code
_entity_poly.pdbx_strand_id
1 'polypeptide(L)'
;MSTLPPDDADPTNRERSAAEVDAEFAAIVSGIASDMVWASTPTELDDAAIAEAPAVVDLTKDPAAGADAAKERERRRALRRALRAEEVALFEATQAEAAAQMQADDEHFVPPEPPPVPKPKRRTVVALLFMALGVFVLVRPDLLQVSADVALVLALVCLVGGFAMLIYGLRPRAADPDDAQGWDDGARL
;
A
#
# COMPACT_ATOMS: atom_id res chain seq x y z
N MET A 1 -2.67 18.07 36.32
CA MET A 1 -3.23 17.66 35.01
C MET A 1 -2.07 17.09 34.22
N SER A 2 -2.01 15.76 34.21
CA SER A 2 -0.91 14.95 33.67
C SER A 2 -1.18 14.72 32.19
N THR A 3 -0.22 15.02 31.32
CA THR A 3 -0.19 14.52 29.95
C THR A 3 0.96 13.53 29.84
N LEU A 4 0.61 12.26 29.77
CA LEU A 4 1.52 11.14 29.48
C LEU A 4 2.24 11.39 28.14
N PRO A 5 3.54 11.08 28.02
CA PRO A 5 4.20 11.01 26.72
C PRO A 5 3.72 9.78 25.92
N PRO A 6 3.72 9.81 24.58
CA PRO A 6 3.47 8.63 23.76
C PRO A 6 4.60 7.59 23.94
N ASP A 7 4.21 6.35 24.19
CA ASP A 7 4.99 5.27 24.82
C ASP A 7 5.70 4.34 23.82
N ASP A 8 6.10 4.80 22.63
CA ASP A 8 6.66 3.88 21.61
C ASP A 8 7.91 4.41 20.86
N ALA A 9 8.51 5.50 21.30
CA ALA A 9 9.75 5.99 20.69
C ALA A 9 10.94 5.67 21.60
N ASP A 10 11.69 4.64 21.25
CA ASP A 10 13.03 4.37 21.79
C ASP A 10 13.81 5.71 21.91
N PRO A 11 14.12 6.15 23.14
CA PRO A 11 14.68 7.48 23.37
C PRO A 11 16.07 7.65 22.75
N THR A 12 16.73 6.56 22.35
CA THR A 12 18.07 6.58 21.75
C THR A 12 18.07 7.06 20.29
N ASN A 13 16.91 7.10 19.61
CA ASN A 13 16.85 7.40 18.18
C ASN A 13 16.68 8.89 17.83
N ARG A 14 16.36 9.76 18.79
CA ARG A 14 16.07 11.19 18.50
C ARG A 14 17.30 12.07 18.34
N GLU A 15 18.49 11.57 18.64
CA GLU A 15 19.73 12.36 18.63
C GLU A 15 20.69 12.02 17.48
N ARG A 16 20.37 11.03 16.62
CA ARG A 16 21.24 10.69 15.49
C ARG A 16 21.26 11.80 14.45
N SER A 17 22.45 12.29 14.14
CA SER A 17 22.62 13.27 13.08
C SER A 17 22.37 12.64 11.71
N ALA A 18 21.87 13.41 10.74
CA ALA A 18 21.64 12.89 9.38
C ALA A 18 22.92 12.30 8.75
N ALA A 19 24.10 12.83 9.11
CA ALA A 19 25.38 12.33 8.66
C ALA A 19 25.71 10.93 9.22
N GLU A 20 25.26 10.62 10.43
CA GLU A 20 25.46 9.31 11.06
C GLU A 20 24.57 8.25 10.40
N VAL A 21 23.32 8.60 10.10
CA VAL A 21 22.39 7.74 9.35
C VAL A 21 22.92 7.47 7.94
N ASP A 22 23.46 8.48 7.26
CA ASP A 22 24.03 8.34 5.91
C ASP A 22 25.28 7.44 5.91
N ALA A 23 26.14 7.56 6.93
CA ALA A 23 27.30 6.69 7.11
C ALA A 23 26.93 5.23 7.40
N GLU A 24 25.92 4.99 8.23
CA GLU A 24 25.41 3.65 8.55
C GLU A 24 24.76 3.00 7.33
N PHE A 25 24.01 3.78 6.55
CA PHE A 25 23.41 3.34 5.30
C PHE A 25 24.48 3.02 4.24
N ALA A 26 25.50 3.87 4.11
CA ALA A 26 26.64 3.61 3.22
C ALA A 26 27.39 2.32 3.60
N ALA A 27 27.54 2.03 4.89
CA ALA A 27 28.12 0.78 5.38
C ALA A 27 27.31 -0.45 4.91
N ILE A 28 25.98 -0.42 5.04
CA ILE A 28 25.08 -1.50 4.60
C ILE A 28 25.18 -1.71 3.08
N VAL A 29 25.16 -0.62 2.30
CA VAL A 29 25.14 -0.69 0.83
C VAL A 29 26.50 -1.09 0.26
N SER A 30 27.61 -0.69 0.89
CA SER A 30 28.96 -0.97 0.39
C SER A 30 29.29 -2.47 0.27
N GLY A 31 28.75 -3.29 1.18
CA GLY A 31 28.89 -4.75 1.11
C GLY A 31 28.12 -5.37 -0.06
N ILE A 32 26.94 -4.84 -0.36
CA ILE A 32 26.07 -5.35 -1.44
C ILE A 32 26.59 -4.92 -2.81
N ALA A 33 27.11 -3.70 -2.95
CA ALA A 33 27.61 -3.20 -4.24
C ALA A 33 28.91 -3.88 -4.69
N SER A 34 29.71 -4.40 -3.75
CA SER A 34 31.02 -5.00 -4.05
C SER A 34 30.93 -6.45 -4.52
N ASP A 35 29.85 -7.17 -4.16
CA ASP A 35 29.71 -8.61 -4.42
C ASP A 35 28.93 -8.93 -5.71
N MET A 36 28.54 -7.91 -6.45
CA MET A 36 27.48 -8.00 -7.45
C MET A 36 28.05 -7.62 -8.82
N VAL A 37 28.40 -8.64 -9.61
CA VAL A 37 28.98 -8.51 -10.96
C VAL A 37 27.87 -8.15 -11.97
N TRP A 38 27.40 -6.91 -11.93
CA TRP A 38 26.32 -6.43 -12.80
C TRP A 38 26.73 -6.13 -14.25
N ALA A 39 28.03 -6.19 -14.55
CA ALA A 39 28.58 -5.84 -15.86
C ALA A 39 29.17 -7.03 -16.61
N SER A 40 28.64 -8.25 -16.40
CA SER A 40 29.00 -9.39 -17.25
C SER A 40 28.17 -9.37 -18.53
N THR A 41 28.84 -9.32 -19.68
CA THR A 41 28.16 -9.58 -20.96
C THR A 41 27.95 -11.09 -21.13
N PRO A 42 26.91 -11.56 -21.83
CA PRO A 42 26.62 -13.00 -21.96
C PRO A 42 27.81 -13.84 -22.43
N THR A 43 28.70 -13.25 -23.25
CA THR A 43 29.91 -13.90 -23.77
C THR A 43 30.96 -14.18 -22.68
N GLU A 44 31.09 -13.33 -21.67
CA GLU A 44 32.08 -13.50 -20.59
C GLU A 44 31.71 -14.59 -19.58
N LEU A 45 30.39 -14.85 -19.42
CA LEU A 45 29.89 -15.95 -18.59
C LEU A 45 30.17 -17.31 -19.21
N ASP A 46 30.11 -17.42 -20.54
CA ASP A 46 30.43 -18.65 -21.26
C ASP A 46 31.94 -18.95 -21.24
N ASP A 47 32.80 -17.94 -21.42
CA ASP A 47 34.25 -18.12 -21.43
C ASP A 47 34.82 -18.44 -20.03
N ALA A 48 34.27 -17.86 -18.97
CA ALA A 48 34.66 -18.17 -17.58
C ALA A 48 34.22 -19.57 -17.14
N ALA A 49 33.02 -20.01 -17.57
CA ALA A 49 32.52 -21.36 -17.28
C ALA A 49 33.31 -22.47 -18.00
N ILE A 50 33.94 -22.15 -19.14
CA ILE A 50 34.81 -23.09 -19.88
C ILE A 50 36.22 -23.16 -19.25
N ALA A 51 36.71 -22.05 -18.70
CA ALA A 51 38.06 -21.98 -18.10
C ALA A 51 38.15 -22.60 -16.69
N GLU A 52 37.07 -22.57 -15.91
CA GLU A 52 37.06 -23.03 -14.51
C GLU A 52 36.33 -24.38 -14.32
N ALA A 53 36.36 -25.25 -15.33
CA ALA A 53 35.97 -26.64 -15.14
C ALA A 53 37.08 -27.36 -14.34
N PRO A 54 36.85 -27.80 -13.09
CA PRO A 54 37.84 -28.61 -12.38
C PRO A 54 38.08 -29.87 -13.21
N ALA A 55 39.37 -30.18 -13.44
CA ALA A 55 39.79 -31.38 -14.14
C ALA A 55 38.99 -32.57 -13.62
N VAL A 56 38.07 -33.07 -14.46
CA VAL A 56 37.23 -34.21 -14.12
C VAL A 56 38.20 -35.36 -13.93
N VAL A 57 38.41 -35.76 -12.68
CA VAL A 57 39.12 -37.00 -12.37
C VAL A 57 38.36 -38.08 -13.11
N ASP A 58 39.00 -38.65 -14.12
CA ASP A 58 38.43 -39.66 -14.97
C ASP A 58 38.20 -40.93 -14.13
N LEU A 59 37.02 -41.02 -13.53
CA LEU A 59 36.55 -42.20 -12.80
C LEU A 59 36.13 -43.33 -13.77
N THR A 60 36.48 -43.28 -15.06
CA THR A 60 36.23 -44.36 -16.02
C THR A 60 37.21 -45.52 -15.90
N LYS A 61 37.30 -46.13 -14.70
CA LYS A 61 37.96 -47.43 -14.57
C LYS A 61 37.02 -48.60 -14.26
N ASP A 62 35.71 -48.39 -14.18
CA ASP A 62 34.75 -49.50 -14.20
C ASP A 62 33.41 -49.14 -14.88
N PRO A 63 33.13 -49.61 -16.11
CA PRO A 63 31.89 -49.29 -16.83
C PRO A 63 30.65 -49.92 -16.18
N ALA A 64 30.83 -51.00 -15.39
CA ALA A 64 29.75 -51.63 -14.63
C ALA A 64 29.31 -50.76 -13.44
N ALA A 65 30.25 -50.15 -12.72
CA ALA A 65 29.96 -49.27 -11.58
C ALA A 65 29.22 -47.99 -11.99
N GLY A 66 29.47 -47.47 -13.20
CA GLY A 66 28.78 -46.31 -13.75
C GLY A 66 27.31 -46.59 -14.13
N ALA A 67 27.02 -47.79 -14.64
CA ALA A 67 25.68 -48.19 -15.04
C ALA A 67 24.72 -48.37 -13.84
N ASP A 68 25.22 -48.94 -12.73
CA ASP A 68 24.42 -49.13 -11.52
C ASP A 68 24.18 -47.80 -10.80
N ALA A 69 25.16 -46.90 -10.79
CA ALA A 69 24.98 -45.53 -10.31
C ALA A 69 23.96 -44.73 -11.14
N ALA A 70 23.89 -44.95 -12.45
CA ALA A 70 22.91 -44.32 -13.33
C ALA A 70 21.47 -44.79 -13.03
N LYS A 71 21.27 -46.10 -12.87
CA LYS A 71 19.97 -46.70 -12.49
C LYS A 71 19.50 -46.21 -11.12
N GLU A 72 20.40 -46.10 -10.15
CA GLU A 72 20.08 -45.60 -8.81
C GLU A 72 19.68 -44.10 -8.83
N ARG A 73 20.35 -43.28 -9.64
CA ARG A 73 19.96 -41.88 -9.86
C ARG A 73 18.58 -41.76 -10.51
N GLU A 74 18.26 -42.65 -11.45
CA GLU A 74 16.96 -42.68 -12.11
C GLU A 74 15.85 -43.05 -11.12
N ARG A 75 16.05 -44.09 -10.31
CA ARG A 75 15.11 -44.48 -9.23
C ARG A 75 14.86 -43.35 -8.25
N ARG A 76 15.92 -42.63 -7.84
CA ARG A 76 15.81 -41.47 -6.94
C ARG A 76 15.04 -40.31 -7.56
N ARG A 77 15.23 -40.06 -8.86
CA ARG A 77 14.48 -39.05 -9.61
C ARG A 77 13.01 -39.44 -9.74
N ALA A 78 12.72 -40.71 -10.00
CA ALA A 78 11.36 -41.23 -10.06
C ALA A 78 10.62 -41.10 -8.71
N LEU A 79 11.29 -41.47 -7.60
CA LEU A 79 10.73 -41.29 -6.25
C LEU A 79 10.43 -39.83 -5.93
N ARG A 80 11.36 -38.90 -6.25
CA ARG A 80 11.12 -37.46 -6.03
C ARG A 80 9.96 -36.91 -6.86
N ARG A 81 9.76 -37.43 -8.08
CA ARG A 81 8.61 -37.07 -8.91
C ARG A 81 7.31 -37.60 -8.32
N ALA A 82 7.30 -38.83 -7.81
CA ALA A 82 6.14 -39.42 -7.16
C ALA A 82 5.73 -38.64 -5.90
N LEU A 83 6.69 -38.31 -5.02
CA LEU A 83 6.41 -37.54 -3.81
C LEU A 83 5.88 -36.13 -4.11
N ARG A 84 6.44 -35.44 -5.12
CA ARG A 84 5.90 -34.15 -5.55
C ARG A 84 4.51 -34.26 -6.18
N ALA A 85 4.24 -35.32 -6.92
CA ALA A 85 2.92 -35.54 -7.50
C ALA A 85 1.86 -35.79 -6.41
N GLU A 86 2.24 -36.50 -5.35
CA GLU A 86 1.39 -36.69 -4.17
C GLU A 86 1.12 -35.37 -3.42
N GLU A 87 2.16 -34.56 -3.20
CA GLU A 87 2.03 -33.24 -2.58
C GLU A 87 1.11 -32.30 -3.38
N VAL A 88 1.25 -32.29 -4.71
CA VAL A 88 0.37 -31.52 -5.61
C VAL A 88 -1.06 -32.04 -5.55
N ALA A 89 -1.26 -33.36 -5.54
CA ALA A 89 -2.60 -33.95 -5.44
C ALA A 89 -3.30 -33.61 -4.12
N LEU A 90 -2.57 -33.57 -3.00
CA LEU A 90 -3.11 -33.14 -1.71
C LEU A 90 -3.52 -31.65 -1.74
N PHE A 91 -2.71 -30.80 -2.36
CA PHE A 91 -3.04 -29.37 -2.51
C PHE A 91 -4.25 -29.15 -3.44
N GLU A 92 -4.33 -29.90 -4.54
CA GLU A 92 -5.49 -29.86 -5.44
C GLU A 92 -6.77 -30.32 -4.73
N ALA A 93 -6.69 -31.34 -3.88
CA ALA A 93 -7.82 -31.80 -3.07
C ALA A 93 -8.29 -30.73 -2.08
N THR A 94 -7.38 -30.08 -1.34
CA THR A 94 -7.76 -29.01 -0.40
C THR A 94 -8.33 -27.79 -1.13
N GLN A 95 -7.80 -27.44 -2.30
CA GLN A 95 -8.35 -26.37 -3.12
C GLN A 95 -9.75 -26.71 -3.67
N ALA A 96 -9.97 -27.95 -4.09
CA ALA A 96 -11.27 -28.41 -4.56
C ALA A 96 -12.32 -28.40 -3.44
N GLU A 97 -11.94 -28.79 -2.22
CA GLU A 97 -12.80 -28.69 -1.03
C GLU A 97 -13.14 -27.23 -0.70
N ALA A 98 -12.16 -26.33 -0.72
CA ALA A 98 -12.39 -24.90 -0.50
C ALA A 98 -13.30 -24.30 -1.59
N ALA A 99 -13.10 -24.66 -2.85
CA ALA A 99 -13.95 -24.22 -3.95
C ALA A 99 -15.38 -24.75 -3.83
N ALA A 100 -15.55 -26.01 -3.38
CA ALA A 100 -16.86 -26.59 -3.11
C ALA A 100 -17.57 -25.90 -1.93
N GLN A 101 -16.83 -25.53 -0.87
CA GLN A 101 -17.37 -24.75 0.24
C GLN A 101 -17.83 -23.36 -0.20
N MET A 102 -17.03 -22.65 -1.01
CA MET A 102 -17.40 -21.35 -1.56
C MET A 102 -18.63 -21.41 -2.49
N GLN A 103 -18.82 -22.53 -3.20
CA GLN A 103 -20.01 -22.74 -4.03
C GLN A 103 -21.25 -23.16 -3.23
N ALA A 104 -21.06 -23.72 -2.03
CA ALA A 104 -22.16 -24.12 -1.14
C ALA A 104 -22.68 -22.95 -0.28
N ASP A 105 -21.85 -21.91 -0.07
CA ASP A 105 -22.18 -20.72 0.71
C ASP A 105 -22.83 -19.64 -0.17
N ASP A 106 -24.09 -19.88 -0.57
CA ASP A 106 -24.90 -18.94 -1.37
C ASP A 106 -25.53 -17.81 -0.52
N GLU A 107 -25.25 -17.75 0.79
CA GLU A 107 -25.82 -16.78 1.74
C GLU A 107 -25.12 -15.41 1.68
N HIS A 108 -25.28 -14.71 0.56
CA HIS A 108 -24.73 -13.38 0.37
C HIS A 108 -25.54 -12.34 1.16
N PHE A 109 -24.88 -11.61 2.06
CA PHE A 109 -25.45 -10.40 2.65
C PHE A 109 -25.77 -9.41 1.53
N VAL A 110 -27.05 -9.17 1.26
CA VAL A 110 -27.51 -8.06 0.43
C VAL A 110 -27.49 -6.83 1.32
N PRO A 111 -26.59 -5.87 1.10
CA PRO A 111 -26.62 -4.63 1.85
C PRO A 111 -28.02 -4.02 1.69
N PRO A 112 -28.68 -3.62 2.79
CA PRO A 112 -29.93 -2.89 2.69
C PRO A 112 -29.70 -1.67 1.80
N GLU A 113 -30.71 -1.30 1.01
CA GLU A 113 -30.58 -0.14 0.12
C GLU A 113 -30.11 1.08 0.95
N PRO A 114 -29.07 1.79 0.49
CA PRO A 114 -28.49 2.87 1.27
C PRO A 114 -29.56 3.93 1.55
N PRO A 115 -29.65 4.44 2.78
CA PRO A 115 -30.56 5.53 3.09
C PRO A 115 -30.28 6.72 2.15
N PRO A 116 -31.31 7.48 1.75
CA PRO A 116 -31.15 8.57 0.80
C PRO A 116 -30.17 9.60 1.34
N VAL A 117 -29.17 9.96 0.53
CA VAL A 117 -28.14 10.93 0.94
C VAL A 117 -28.77 12.29 1.28
N PRO A 118 -28.31 12.95 2.35
CA PRO A 118 -28.82 14.26 2.72
C PRO A 118 -28.53 15.27 1.61
N LYS A 119 -29.58 15.92 1.11
CA LYS A 119 -29.46 16.96 0.08
C LYS A 119 -28.79 18.20 0.67
N PRO A 120 -27.85 18.85 -0.05
CA PRO A 120 -27.20 20.07 0.44
C PRO A 120 -28.24 21.16 0.72
N LYS A 121 -28.24 21.68 1.94
CA LYS A 121 -29.19 22.71 2.40
C LYS A 121 -28.93 24.01 1.62
N ARG A 122 -29.97 24.84 1.39
CA ARG A 122 -29.86 26.14 0.69
C ARG A 122 -28.75 27.04 1.24
N ARG A 123 -28.47 26.95 2.55
CA ARG A 123 -27.37 27.69 3.19
C ARG A 123 -25.99 27.30 2.67
N THR A 124 -25.75 26.02 2.41
CA THR A 124 -24.51 25.53 1.81
C THR A 124 -24.31 26.11 0.42
N VAL A 125 -25.38 26.20 -0.37
CA VAL A 125 -25.35 26.83 -1.70
C VAL A 125 -24.98 28.31 -1.59
N VAL A 126 -25.58 29.04 -0.65
CA VAL A 126 -25.23 30.46 -0.41
C VAL A 126 -23.77 30.61 0.01
N ALA A 127 -23.28 29.76 0.92
CA ALA A 127 -21.87 29.79 1.35
C ALA A 127 -20.91 29.53 0.18
N LEU A 128 -21.22 28.56 -0.68
CA LEU A 128 -20.46 28.27 -1.90
C LEU A 128 -20.46 29.45 -2.88
N LEU A 129 -21.60 30.13 -3.04
CA LEU A 129 -21.67 31.33 -3.88
C LEU A 129 -20.79 32.46 -3.35
N PHE A 130 -20.76 32.70 -2.04
CA PHE A 130 -19.86 33.69 -1.43
C PHE A 130 -18.39 33.34 -1.67
N MET A 131 -18.05 32.06 -1.53
CA MET A 131 -16.69 31.58 -1.75
C MET A 131 -16.27 31.72 -3.23
N ALA A 132 -17.14 31.32 -4.15
CA ALA A 132 -16.93 31.49 -5.59
C ALA A 132 -16.81 32.98 -5.97
N LEU A 133 -17.64 33.84 -5.39
CA LEU A 133 -17.58 35.29 -5.60
C LEU A 133 -16.25 35.86 -5.09
N GLY A 134 -15.80 35.49 -3.89
CA GLY A 134 -14.51 35.94 -3.34
C GLY A 134 -13.33 35.53 -4.22
N VAL A 135 -13.30 34.27 -4.69
CA VAL A 135 -12.29 33.80 -5.65
C VAL A 135 -12.36 34.56 -6.97
N PHE A 136 -13.57 34.80 -7.48
CA PHE A 136 -13.77 35.54 -8.73
C PHE A 136 -13.24 36.97 -8.66
N VAL A 137 -13.52 37.68 -7.55
CA VAL A 137 -12.97 39.02 -7.30
C VAL A 137 -11.44 38.99 -7.24
N LEU A 138 -10.85 37.96 -6.64
CA LEU A 138 -9.40 37.82 -6.52
C LEU A 138 -8.71 37.58 -7.88
N VAL A 139 -9.34 36.83 -8.79
CA VAL A 139 -8.82 36.56 -10.13
C VAL A 139 -8.99 37.76 -11.06
N ARG A 140 -10.08 38.53 -10.91
CA ARG A 140 -10.43 39.67 -11.77
C ARG A 140 -10.82 40.90 -10.94
N PRO A 141 -9.85 41.55 -10.27
CA PRO A 141 -10.13 42.76 -9.49
C PRO A 141 -10.58 43.94 -10.38
N ASP A 142 -10.11 44.00 -11.64
CA ASP A 142 -10.42 45.09 -12.58
C ASP A 142 -11.91 45.23 -12.95
N LEU A 143 -12.70 44.17 -12.77
CA LEU A 143 -14.14 44.20 -13.06
C LEU A 143 -14.91 45.15 -12.12
N LEU A 144 -14.38 45.39 -10.92
CA LEU A 144 -15.05 46.23 -9.92
C LEU A 144 -14.66 47.71 -10.05
N GLN A 145 -13.71 48.09 -10.92
CA GLN A 145 -13.19 49.46 -11.08
C GLN A 145 -12.77 50.12 -9.75
N VAL A 146 -12.41 49.32 -8.74
CA VAL A 146 -11.92 49.79 -7.43
C VAL A 146 -10.41 49.61 -7.37
N SER A 147 -9.75 50.24 -6.39
CA SER A 147 -8.34 49.99 -6.12
C SER A 147 -8.09 48.52 -5.77
N ALA A 148 -6.94 48.00 -6.20
CA ALA A 148 -6.55 46.61 -5.98
C ALA A 148 -6.59 46.22 -4.48
N ASP A 149 -6.19 47.14 -3.60
CA ASP A 149 -6.24 46.92 -2.14
C ASP A 149 -7.66 46.69 -1.64
N VAL A 150 -8.65 47.46 -2.13
CA VAL A 150 -10.05 47.31 -1.72
C VAL A 150 -10.64 46.02 -2.27
N ALA A 151 -10.33 45.67 -3.52
CA ALA A 151 -10.75 44.39 -4.10
C ALA A 151 -10.20 43.20 -3.31
N LEU A 152 -8.94 43.28 -2.85
CA LEU A 152 -8.30 42.24 -2.04
C LEU A 152 -8.97 42.09 -0.66
N VAL A 153 -9.26 43.20 0.03
CA VAL A 153 -9.99 43.16 1.31
C VAL A 153 -11.38 42.57 1.12
N LEU A 154 -12.10 42.97 0.07
CA LEU A 154 -13.44 42.45 -0.23
C LEU A 154 -13.41 40.94 -0.52
N ALA A 155 -12.46 40.49 -1.35
CA ALA A 155 -12.28 39.08 -1.67
C ALA A 155 -12.02 38.26 -0.40
N LEU A 156 -11.14 38.75 0.49
CA LEU A 156 -10.85 38.10 1.76
C LEU A 156 -12.08 38.02 2.66
N VAL A 157 -12.84 39.12 2.80
CA VAL A 157 -14.07 39.14 3.60
C VAL A 157 -15.12 38.17 3.04
N CYS A 158 -15.28 38.09 1.72
CA CYS A 158 -16.18 37.13 1.09
C CYS A 158 -15.73 35.68 1.34
N LEU A 159 -14.43 35.39 1.25
CA LEU A 159 -13.90 34.05 1.50
C LEU A 159 -14.10 33.63 2.96
N VAL A 160 -13.70 34.50 3.91
CA VAL A 160 -13.82 34.24 5.34
C VAL A 160 -15.29 34.14 5.74
N GLY A 161 -16.15 35.01 5.21
CA GLY A 161 -17.59 34.98 5.46
C GLY A 161 -18.25 33.71 4.92
N GLY A 162 -17.92 33.30 3.68
CA GLY A 162 -18.41 32.05 3.09
C GLY A 162 -17.97 30.82 3.88
N PHE A 163 -16.70 30.78 4.29
CA PHE A 163 -16.15 29.70 5.10
C PHE A 163 -16.77 29.64 6.50
N ALA A 164 -16.89 30.78 7.18
CA ALA A 164 -17.55 30.86 8.50
C ALA A 164 -19.02 30.42 8.41
N MET A 165 -19.72 30.76 7.34
CA MET A 165 -21.10 30.33 7.11
C MET A 165 -21.22 28.83 6.88
N LEU A 166 -20.22 28.21 6.23
CA LEU A 166 -20.14 26.75 6.06
C LEU A 166 -19.92 26.05 7.40
N ILE A 167 -18.98 26.54 8.23
CA ILE A 167 -18.73 26.02 9.58
C ILE A 167 -19.99 26.13 10.45
N TYR A 168 -20.66 27.29 10.41
CA TYR A 168 -21.91 27.47 11.14
C TYR A 168 -23.03 26.54 10.63
N GLY A 169 -22.99 26.18 9.34
CA GLY A 169 -23.89 25.20 8.73
C GLY A 169 -23.61 23.75 9.14
N LEU A 170 -22.35 23.40 9.41
CA LEU A 170 -21.92 22.11 9.93
C LEU A 170 -22.24 21.93 11.41
N ARG A 171 -22.42 23.03 12.15
CA ARG A 171 -22.79 22.98 13.56
C ARG A 171 -24.12 22.23 13.68
N PRO A 172 -24.17 21.08 14.37
CA PRO A 172 -25.38 20.28 14.48
C PRO A 172 -26.48 21.17 15.03
N ARG A 173 -27.47 21.49 14.19
CA ARG A 173 -28.72 22.04 14.69
C ARG A 173 -29.33 20.86 15.45
N ALA A 174 -29.63 21.07 16.73
CA ALA A 174 -30.28 20.08 17.58
C ALA A 174 -31.26 19.26 16.73
N ALA A 175 -31.03 17.95 16.74
CA ALA A 175 -31.59 16.95 15.84
C ALA A 175 -33.01 17.30 15.39
N ASP A 176 -33.23 17.22 14.08
CA ASP A 176 -34.58 16.96 13.59
C ASP A 176 -35.06 15.70 14.34
N PRO A 177 -36.22 15.70 15.01
CA PRO A 177 -36.69 14.50 15.72
C PRO A 177 -36.83 13.28 14.80
N ASP A 178 -36.84 13.47 13.48
CA ASP A 178 -36.84 12.40 12.47
C ASP A 178 -35.43 11.88 12.11
N ASP A 179 -34.35 12.55 12.54
CA ASP A 179 -32.94 12.14 12.38
C ASP A 179 -32.45 11.29 13.58
N ALA A 180 -33.37 10.78 14.41
CA ALA A 180 -33.09 10.00 15.62
C ALA A 180 -32.76 8.51 15.36
N GLN A 181 -32.17 8.18 14.20
CA GLN A 181 -31.52 6.88 14.02
C GLN A 181 -30.05 7.07 14.31
N GLY A 182 -29.68 6.62 15.52
CA GLY A 182 -28.42 6.86 16.18
C GLY A 182 -27.21 6.56 15.30
N TRP A 183 -26.18 7.37 15.48
CA TRP A 183 -24.83 6.91 15.21
C TRP A 183 -24.64 5.58 15.93
N ASP A 184 -24.35 4.53 15.17
CA ASP A 184 -24.04 3.21 15.72
C ASP A 184 -22.64 3.29 16.33
N ASP A 185 -22.61 3.46 17.66
CA ASP A 185 -21.41 3.37 18.46
C ASP A 185 -20.94 1.92 18.38
N GLY A 186 -20.07 1.62 17.41
CA GLY A 186 -19.63 0.28 16.97
C GLY A 186 -18.88 -0.57 18.00
N ALA A 187 -19.28 -0.54 19.26
CA ALA A 187 -18.78 -1.39 20.33
C ALA A 187 -19.97 -1.89 21.17
N ARG A 188 -20.36 -3.15 20.94
CA ARG A 188 -21.06 -3.95 21.94
C ARG A 188 -20.21 -5.19 22.22
N LEU A 189 -19.68 -5.24 23.44
CA LEU A 189 -18.97 -6.38 24.04
C LEU A 189 -19.97 -7.44 24.50
#